data_AF-A0A8I0G7A1-F1
#
_entry.id   AF-A0A8I0G7A1-F1
#
_cell.length_a   1.000
_cell.length_b   1.000
_cell.length_c   1.000
_cell.angle_alpha   90.00
_cell.angle_beta   90.00
_cell.angle_gamma   90.00
#
_symmetry.space_group_name_H-M   'P 1'
#
loop_
_entity.id
_entity.type
_entity.pdbx_description
1 polymer ?
#
loop_
_entity_poly.entity_id
_entity_poly.type
_entity_poly.pdbx_seq_one_letter_code
_entity_poly.pdbx_strand_id
1 'polypeptide(L)'
;MKRLSIGDIRVVIGSVLGIIGIFLLVCSFFTTSAEELAKSGGIHANLWAGLALLVVAIVMWAWAFVAPDGGKSTDSVDEAAHTGR
;
A
#
# COMPACT_ATOMS: atom_id res chain seq x y z
N MET A 1 -17.79 11.44 7.63
CA MET A 1 -16.48 11.15 7.00
C MET A 1 -15.83 10.00 7.77
N LYS A 2 -15.72 8.80 7.18
CA LYS A 2 -15.00 7.68 7.81
C LYS A 2 -13.51 8.05 7.87
N ARG A 3 -12.93 8.09 9.07
CA ARG A 3 -11.50 8.37 9.25
C ARG A 3 -10.74 7.10 8.88
N LEU A 4 -9.82 7.20 7.92
CA LEU A 4 -8.86 6.12 7.66
C LEU A 4 -7.96 6.01 8.91
N SER A 5 -7.99 4.86 9.57
CA SER A 5 -7.07 4.60 10.67
C SER A 5 -5.69 4.30 10.07
N ILE A 6 -4.66 5.01 10.50
CA ILE A 6 -3.28 4.71 10.10
C ILE A 6 -2.81 3.34 10.66
N GLY A 7 -3.54 2.81 11.65
CA GLY A 7 -3.31 1.49 12.24
C GLY A 7 -3.94 0.33 11.45
N ASP A 8 -4.76 0.60 10.43
CA ASP A 8 -5.28 -0.48 9.57
C ASP A 8 -4.16 -0.93 8.62
N ILE A 9 -3.78 -2.20 8.77
CA ILE A 9 -2.75 -2.85 7.95
C ILE A 9 -3.04 -2.75 6.45
N ARG A 10 -4.31 -2.70 6.02
CA ARG A 10 -4.69 -2.54 4.61
C ARG A 10 -4.30 -1.18 4.07
N VAL A 11 -4.47 -0.13 4.88
CA VAL A 11 -4.07 1.24 4.53
C VAL A 11 -2.55 1.35 4.47
N VAL A 12 -1.84 0.74 5.43
CA VAL A 12 -0.37 0.72 5.44
C VAL A 12 0.19 -0.02 4.23
N ILE A 13 -0.24 -1.26 3.98
CA ILE A 13 0.19 -2.07 2.82
C ILE A 13 -0.15 -1.35 1.51
N GLY A 14 -1.39 -0.86 1.38
CA GLY A 14 -1.80 -0.10 0.19
C GLY A 14 -0.93 1.14 -0.04
N SER A 15 -0.54 1.84 1.02
CA SER A 15 0.33 3.02 0.93
C SER A 15 1.75 2.67 0.48
N VAL A 16 2.36 1.64 1.05
CA VAL A 16 3.69 1.19 0.66
C VAL A 16 3.69 0.70 -0.79
N LEU A 17 2.72 -0.13 -1.19
CA LEU A 17 2.59 -0.60 -2.57
C LEU A 17 2.35 0.56 -3.54
N GLY A 18 1.52 1.53 -3.16
CA GLY A 18 1.24 2.71 -3.98
C GLY A 18 2.48 3.57 -4.21
N ILE A 19 3.27 3.84 -3.16
CA ILE A 19 4.53 4.59 -3.25
C ILE A 19 5.52 3.86 -4.18
N ILE A 20 5.68 2.55 -4.00
CA ILE A 20 6.56 1.74 -4.86
C ILE A 20 6.04 1.77 -6.31
N GLY A 21 4.74 1.58 -6.52
CA GLY A 21 4.14 1.61 -7.86
C GLY A 21 4.34 2.94 -8.57
N ILE A 22 4.16 4.06 -7.87
CA ILE A 22 4.44 5.41 -8.41
C ILE A 22 5.92 5.55 -8.75
N PHE A 23 6.82 5.11 -7.87
CA PHE A 23 8.26 5.14 -8.14
C PHE A 23 8.62 4.36 -9.42
N LEU A 24 8.04 3.17 -9.60
CA LEU A 24 8.22 2.37 -10.82
C LEU A 24 7.69 3.10 -12.07
N LEU A 25 6.52 3.76 -12.00
CA LEU A 25 6.03 4.56 -13.12
C LEU A 25 6.96 5.74 -13.47
N VAL A 26 7.50 6.43 -12.47
CA VAL A 26 8.49 7.50 -12.66
C VAL A 26 9.73 6.94 -13.35
N CYS A 27 10.33 5.87 -12.82
CA CYS A 27 11.46 5.23 -13.47
C CYS A 27 11.11 4.78 -14.89
N SER A 28 9.89 4.29 -15.16
CA SER A 28 9.50 3.93 -16.51
C SER A 28 9.49 5.14 -17.46
N PHE A 29 9.09 6.32 -16.98
CA PHE A 29 9.05 7.54 -17.79
C PHE A 29 10.44 8.14 -18.02
N PHE A 30 11.32 8.06 -17.03
CA PHE A 30 12.63 8.74 -17.06
C PHE A 30 13.82 7.83 -17.38
N THR A 31 13.72 6.52 -17.17
CA THR A 31 14.87 5.58 -17.22
C THR A 31 14.67 4.42 -18.19
N THR A 32 13.67 4.46 -19.08
CA THR A 32 13.57 3.47 -20.16
C THR A 32 14.73 3.68 -21.14
N SER A 33 15.76 2.83 -21.04
CA SER A 33 16.87 2.77 -22.00
C SER A 33 16.69 1.58 -22.94
N ALA A 34 17.32 1.64 -24.13
CA ALA A 34 17.28 0.53 -25.09
C ALA A 34 17.87 -0.77 -24.52
N GLU A 35 18.78 -0.67 -23.55
CA GLU A 35 19.43 -1.81 -22.90
C GLU A 35 18.48 -2.54 -21.93
N GLU A 36 17.66 -1.78 -21.18
CA GLU A 36 16.58 -2.32 -20.34
C GLU A 36 15.50 -3.00 -21.18
N LEU A 37 15.17 -2.40 -22.33
CA LEU A 37 14.21 -2.96 -23.28
C LEU A 37 14.73 -4.27 -23.92
N ALA A 38 16.03 -4.38 -24.15
CA ALA A 38 16.66 -5.59 -24.66
C ALA A 38 16.60 -6.75 -23.65
N LYS A 39 16.80 -6.48 -22.35
CA LYS A 39 16.75 -7.50 -21.27
C LYS A 39 15.33 -8.01 -21.01
N SER A 40 14.32 -7.19 -21.30
CA SER A 40 12.90 -7.47 -21.06
C SER A 40 12.14 -7.97 -22.29
N GLY A 41 12.84 -8.19 -23.41
CA GLY A 41 12.24 -8.68 -24.65
C GLY A 41 11.34 -7.66 -25.35
N GLY A 42 11.61 -6.37 -25.19
CA GLY A 42 10.83 -5.29 -25.80
C GLY A 42 9.73 -4.71 -24.93
N ILE A 43 9.55 -5.21 -23.70
CA ILE A 43 8.43 -4.85 -22.83
C ILE A 43 8.91 -3.92 -21.71
N HIS A 44 8.19 -2.83 -21.46
CA HIS A 44 8.48 -1.92 -20.35
C HIS A 44 8.12 -2.57 -19.00
N ALA A 45 8.98 -3.45 -18.49
CA ALA A 45 8.73 -4.24 -17.28
C ALA A 45 8.35 -3.37 -16.07
N ASN A 46 9.05 -2.25 -15.91
CA ASN A 46 8.84 -1.30 -14.84
C ASN A 46 7.45 -0.62 -14.90
N LEU A 47 6.95 -0.31 -16.11
CA LEU A 47 5.61 0.23 -16.32
C LEU A 47 4.53 -0.77 -15.88
N TRP A 48 4.65 -2.01 -16.35
CA TRP A 48 3.69 -3.07 -16.04
C TRP A 48 3.69 -3.44 -14.56
N ALA A 49 4.87 -3.57 -13.95
CA ALA A 49 5.00 -3.81 -12.52
C ALA A 49 4.42 -2.65 -11.70
N GLY A 50 4.75 -1.39 -12.06
CA GLY A 50 4.21 -0.22 -11.39
C GLY A 50 2.69 -0.12 -11.47
N LEU A 51 2.13 -0.39 -12.65
CA LEU A 51 0.68 -0.41 -12.87
C LEU A 51 -0.01 -1.50 -12.04
N ALA A 52 0.55 -2.72 -12.00
CA ALA A 52 0.01 -3.81 -11.19
C ALA A 52 0.00 -3.46 -9.70
N LEU A 53 1.08 -2.87 -9.19
CA LEU A 53 1.17 -2.42 -7.79
C LEU A 53 0.16 -1.32 -7.47
N LEU A 54 -0.05 -0.37 -8.39
CA LEU A 54 -1.05 0.68 -8.24
C LEU A 54 -2.48 0.13 -8.18
N VAL A 55 -2.81 -0.85 -9.03
CA VAL A 55 -4.11 -1.52 -8.99
C VAL A 55 -4.33 -2.19 -7.63
N VAL A 56 -3.34 -2.93 -7.12
CA VAL A 56 -3.43 -3.59 -5.81
C VAL A 56 -3.57 -2.56 -4.67
N ALA A 57 -2.80 -1.47 -4.72
CA ALA A 57 -2.90 -0.38 -3.73
C ALA A 57 -4.31 0.22 -3.68
N ILE A 58 -4.90 0.52 -4.85
CA ILE A 58 -6.27 1.04 -4.96
C ILE A 58 -7.28 0.05 -4.39
N VAL A 59 -7.14 -1.24 -4.70
CA VAL A 59 -8.02 -2.29 -4.16
C VAL A 59 -7.92 -2.37 -2.64
N MET A 60 -6.71 -2.31 -2.08
CA MET A 60 -6.49 -2.32 -0.63
C MET A 60 -7.14 -1.13 0.06
N TRP A 61 -6.96 0.08 -0.49
CA TRP A 61 -7.61 1.28 0.04
C TRP A 61 -9.13 1.23 -0.07
N ALA A 62 -9.65 0.79 -1.22
CA ALA A 62 -11.09 0.63 -1.42
C ALA A 62 -11.68 -0.37 -0.40
N TRP A 63 -10.97 -1.47 -0.12
CA TRP A 63 -11.42 -2.46 0.87
C TRP A 63 -11.36 -1.92 2.30
N ALA A 64 -10.33 -1.15 2.67
CA ALA A 64 -10.26 -0.48 3.97
C ALA A 64 -11.47 0.47 4.19
N PHE A 65 -11.92 1.17 3.15
CA PHE A 65 -13.12 2.03 3.23
C PHE A 65 -14.42 1.24 3.44
N VAL A 66 -14.57 0.10 2.76
CA VAL A 66 -15.78 -0.72 2.80
C VAL A 66 -15.88 -1.52 4.11
N ALA A 67 -14.78 -2.10 4.57
CA ALA A 67 -14.75 -3.01 5.72
C ALA A 67 -13.84 -2.48 6.85
N PRO A 68 -14.29 -1.45 7.59
CA PRO A 68 -13.55 -0.91 8.72
C PRO A 68 -13.43 -1.95 9.84
N ASP A 69 -12.23 -2.08 10.35
CA ASP A 69 -11.87 -2.80 11.57
C ASP A 69 -12.54 -2.13 12.77
N GLY A 70 -13.61 -2.76 13.28
CA GLY A 70 -14.33 -2.29 14.46
C GLY A 70 -13.35 -2.16 15.62
N GLY A 71 -13.07 -0.92 16.01
CA GLY A 71 -12.07 -0.54 16.99
C GLY A 71 -12.21 -1.37 18.26
N LYS A 72 -11.33 -2.35 18.43
CA LYS A 72 -11.09 -2.96 19.73
C LYS A 72 -10.12 -2.03 20.41
N SER A 73 -10.71 -1.13 21.20
CA SER A 73 -10.04 -0.13 21.99
C SER A 73 -8.96 -0.78 22.86
N THR A 74 -7.87 -0.03 23.02
CA THR A 74 -6.76 -0.24 23.96
C THR A 74 -7.22 -0.25 25.43
N ASP A 75 -8.51 -0.45 25.73
CA ASP A 75 -9.04 -0.39 27.08
C ASP A 75 -8.60 -1.61 27.92
N SER A 76 -8.25 -2.73 27.28
CA SER A 76 -7.82 -3.96 27.98
C SER A 76 -6.38 -3.92 28.52
N VAL A 77 -5.51 -3.07 27.96
CA VAL A 77 -4.12 -2.92 28.42
C VAL A 77 -4.04 -1.96 29.60
N ASP A 78 -4.88 -0.93 29.61
CA ASP A 78 -4.95 0.05 30.71
C ASP A 78 -5.72 -0.50 31.94
N GLU A 79 -6.77 -1.32 31.75
CA GLU A 79 -7.49 -2.00 32.84
C GLU A 79 -6.59 -2.99 33.62
N ALA A 80 -5.76 -3.75 32.90
CA ALA A 80 -4.80 -4.69 33.49
C ALA A 80 -3.69 -3.98 34.29
N ALA A 81 -3.34 -2.74 33.90
CA ALA A 81 -2.37 -1.92 34.62
C ALA A 81 -2.95 -1.23 35.87
N HIS A 82 -4.28 -1.10 35.98
CA HIS A 82 -4.95 -0.47 37.12
C HIS A 82 -5.56 -1.44 38.14
N THR A 83 -5.84 -2.70 37.79
CA THR A 83 -6.36 -3.69 38.75
C THR A 83 -5.29 -4.33 39.66
N GLY A 84 -4.03 -3.90 39.56
CA GLY A 84 -2.89 -4.42 40.32
C GLY A 84 -2.47 -3.57 41.52
N ARG A 85 -3.41 -2.91 42.23
CA ARG A 85 -3.15 -2.18 43.49
C ARG A 85 -3.92 -2.76 44.65
#